data_AF-A0A7Z1KKK1-F1
#
_entry.id   AF-A0A7Z1KKK1-F1
#
_cell.length_a   1.000
_cell.length_b   1.000
_cell.length_c   1.000
_cell.angle_alpha   90.00
_cell.angle_beta   90.00
_cell.angle_gamma   90.00
#
_symmetry.space_group_name_H-M   'P 1'
#
loop_
_entity.id
_entity.type
_entity.pdbx_description
1 polymer ?
#
loop_
_entity_poly.entity_id
_entity_poly.type
_entity_poly.pdbx_seq_one_letter_code
_entity_poly.pdbx_strand_id
1 'polypeptide(L)'
;MTQEITLTCYSLPAAPGLDNIKFEKGREHDRQALGFILPANTQLQIRQPNNNAGNARLRLLCNDSACEKSLTLNGNWQTISTTVDSVPFI
;
A
#
# COMPACT_ATOMS: atom_id res chain seq x y z
N MET A 1 -4.69 -22.34 8.79
CA MET A 1 -5.79 -21.43 9.22
C MET A 1 -5.48 -20.09 8.60
N THR A 2 -6.30 -19.59 7.67
CA THR A 2 -6.06 -18.30 7.01
C THR A 2 -6.60 -17.20 7.91
N GLN A 3 -5.76 -16.24 8.29
CA GLN A 3 -6.19 -15.09 9.07
C GLN A 3 -6.65 -13.99 8.11
N GLU A 4 -7.91 -13.57 8.23
CA GLU A 4 -8.45 -12.43 7.50
C GLU A 4 -8.42 -11.20 8.41
N ILE A 5 -7.89 -10.09 7.89
CA ILE A 5 -7.77 -8.82 8.61
C ILE A 5 -8.38 -7.75 7.73
N THR A 6 -9.23 -6.90 8.32
CA THR A 6 -9.78 -5.71 7.66
C THR A 6 -9.20 -4.47 8.34
N LEU A 7 -8.66 -3.55 7.54
CA LEU A 7 -8.05 -2.31 8.01
C LEU A 7 -8.70 -1.11 7.31
N THR A 8 -8.98 -0.07 8.08
CA THR A 8 -9.43 1.22 7.55
C THR A 8 -8.21 2.09 7.29
N CYS A 9 -7.97 2.43 6.02
CA CYS A 9 -6.93 3.39 5.64
C CYS A 9 -7.54 4.79 5.54
N TYR A 10 -6.76 5.81 5.90
CA TYR A 10 -7.19 7.20 5.84
C TYR A 10 -6.50 7.92 4.69
N SER A 11 -7.10 8.98 4.17
CA SER A 11 -6.44 9.87 3.21
C SER A 11 -6.65 11.31 3.64
N LEU A 12 -5.63 12.13 3.40
CA LEU A 12 -5.77 13.57 3.56
C LEU A 12 -6.44 14.14 2.31
N PRO A 13 -7.39 15.08 2.47
CA PRO A 13 -7.98 15.76 1.32
C PRO A 13 -6.90 16.54 0.57
N ALA A 14 -7.10 16.72 -0.73
CA ALA A 14 -6.25 17.57 -1.55
C ALA A 14 -6.23 19.00 -1.00
N ALA A 15 -5.11 19.70 -1.21
CA ALA A 15 -4.93 21.10 -0.81
C ALA A 15 -4.73 21.96 -2.07
N PRO A 16 -5.81 22.40 -2.76
CA PRO A 16 -5.72 23.04 -4.07
C PRO A 16 -4.83 24.28 -4.10
N GLY A 17 -4.74 25.02 -2.99
CA GLY A 17 -3.85 26.17 -2.88
C GLY A 17 -2.37 25.80 -3.00
N LEU A 18 -1.96 24.67 -2.42
CA LEU A 18 -0.59 24.13 -2.54
C LEU A 18 -0.36 23.55 -3.95
N ASP A 19 -1.40 22.95 -4.54
CA ASP A 19 -1.35 22.43 -5.90
C ASP A 19 -1.13 23.55 -6.93
N ASN A 20 -1.85 24.66 -6.78
CA ASN A 20 -1.79 25.81 -7.69
C ASN A 20 -0.41 26.48 -7.70
N ILE A 21 0.29 26.50 -6.57
CA ILE A 21 1.66 27.04 -6.48
C ILE A 21 2.73 25.99 -6.81
N LYS A 22 2.32 24.80 -7.28
CA LYS A 22 3.22 23.68 -7.61
C LYS A 22 4.12 23.28 -6.44
N PHE A 23 3.58 23.31 -5.22
CA PHE A 23 4.32 22.83 -4.06
C PHE A 23 4.38 21.30 -4.10
N GLU A 24 5.56 20.74 -4.32
CA GLU A 24 5.75 19.29 -4.51
C GLU A 24 6.22 18.55 -3.25
N LYS A 25 6.81 19.27 -2.28
CA LYS A 25 7.45 18.66 -1.12
C LYS A 25 6.42 17.94 -0.24
N GLY A 26 6.56 16.62 -0.10
CA GLY A 26 5.70 15.80 0.75
C GLY A 26 4.37 15.37 0.13
N ARG A 27 4.11 15.72 -1.14
CA ARG A 27 2.96 15.18 -1.88
C ARG A 27 3.13 13.69 -2.14
N GLU A 28 2.05 12.93 -2.00
CA GLU A 28 2.02 11.47 -2.27
C GLU A 28 3.05 10.65 -1.47
N HIS A 29 3.53 11.21 -0.35
CA HIS A 29 4.49 10.57 0.53
C HIS A 29 3.85 9.91 1.74
N ASP A 30 2.53 10.06 1.93
CA ASP A 30 1.81 9.34 2.98
C ASP A 30 1.92 7.82 2.72
N ARG A 31 2.18 7.08 3.79
CA ARG A 31 2.27 5.62 3.79
C ARG A 31 1.75 5.10 5.11
N GLN A 32 0.85 4.13 5.05
CA GLN A 32 0.25 3.51 6.23
C GLN A 32 0.67 2.04 6.30
N ALA A 33 1.39 1.68 7.37
CA ALA A 33 1.82 0.31 7.60
C ALA A 33 0.61 -0.58 7.92
N LEU A 34 0.56 -1.79 7.35
CA LEU A 34 -0.49 -2.76 7.68
C LEU A 34 -0.26 -3.48 9.02
N GLY A 35 0.88 -3.23 9.69
CA GLY A 35 1.12 -3.66 11.07
C GLY A 35 1.67 -5.08 11.23
N PHE A 36 2.14 -5.73 10.16
CA PHE A 36 2.77 -7.04 10.23
C PHE A 36 3.96 -7.16 9.28
N ILE A 37 4.80 -8.18 9.51
CA ILE A 37 5.87 -8.58 8.59
C ILE A 37 5.32 -9.71 7.73
N LEU A 38 5.46 -9.59 6.40
CA LEU A 38 5.17 -10.66 5.45
C LEU A 38 6.46 -11.48 5.24
N PRO A 39 6.51 -12.74 5.69
CA PRO A 39 7.71 -13.56 5.52
C PRO A 39 8.00 -13.87 4.05
N ALA A 40 9.27 -14.10 3.74
CA ALA A 40 9.73 -14.51 2.42
C ALA A 40 8.89 -15.65 1.84
N ASN A 41 8.58 -15.54 0.54
CA ASN A 41 7.81 -16.52 -0.24
C ASN A 41 6.38 -16.80 0.27
N THR A 42 5.88 -16.00 1.22
CA THR A 42 4.49 -16.09 1.68
C THR A 42 3.59 -15.30 0.75
N GLN A 43 2.45 -15.89 0.37
CA GLN A 43 1.45 -15.23 -0.45
C GLN A 43 0.53 -14.35 0.42
N LEU A 44 0.45 -13.08 0.07
CA LEU A 44 -0.56 -12.16 0.58
C LEU A 44 -1.69 -12.04 -0.43
N GLN A 45 -2.91 -12.34 0.00
CA GLN A 45 -4.13 -12.01 -0.73
C GLN A 45 -4.72 -10.70 -0.19
N ILE A 46 -5.01 -9.75 -1.06
CA ILE A 46 -5.48 -8.42 -0.68
C ILE A 46 -6.46 -7.86 -1.74
N ARG A 47 -7.39 -7.01 -1.30
CA ARG A 47 -8.25 -6.21 -2.16
C ARG A 47 -8.62 -4.89 -1.47
N GLN A 48 -9.10 -3.92 -2.25
CA GLN A 48 -9.69 -2.68 -1.76
C GLN A 48 -11.19 -2.68 -2.11
N PRO A 49 -12.08 -3.07 -1.18
CA PRO A 49 -13.52 -3.20 -1.47
C PRO A 49 -14.22 -1.88 -1.87
N ASN A 50 -13.73 -0.75 -1.36
CA ASN A 50 -14.25 0.59 -1.67
C ASN A 50 -13.13 1.47 -2.25
N ASN A 51 -13.30 1.88 -3.51
CA ASN A 51 -12.34 2.70 -4.24
C ASN A 51 -12.91 4.06 -4.71
N ASN A 52 -13.93 4.58 -4.01
CA ASN A 52 -14.53 5.88 -4.34
C ASN A 52 -13.52 7.04 -4.28
N ALA A 53 -12.50 6.93 -3.43
CA ALA A 53 -11.41 7.90 -3.29
C ALA A 53 -10.21 7.60 -4.22
N GLY A 54 -10.35 6.66 -5.15
CA GLY A 54 -9.27 6.15 -5.98
C GLY A 54 -8.69 4.82 -5.49
N ASN A 55 -7.77 4.28 -6.28
CA ASN A 55 -7.12 3.01 -6.02
C ASN A 55 -5.83 3.23 -5.22
N ALA A 56 -5.71 2.54 -4.09
CA ALA A 56 -4.52 2.59 -3.25
C ALA A 56 -3.39 1.72 -3.82
N ARG A 57 -2.13 2.01 -3.44
CA ARG A 57 -0.95 1.27 -3.93
C ARG A 57 -0.30 0.50 -2.80
N LEU A 58 -0.46 -0.81 -2.80
CA LEU A 58 0.29 -1.69 -1.90
C LEU A 58 1.77 -1.71 -2.30
N ARG A 59 2.63 -1.59 -1.28
CA ARG A 59 4.08 -1.73 -1.39
C ARG A 59 4.59 -2.72 -0.34
N LEU A 60 5.37 -3.69 -0.78
CA LEU A 60 6.10 -4.62 0.08
C LEU A 60 7.54 -4.09 0.15
N LEU A 61 7.87 -3.42 1.25
CA LEU A 61 9.14 -2.71 1.42
C LEU A 61 10.13 -3.55 2.21
N CYS A 62 11.41 -3.40 1.90
CA CYS A 62 12.51 -4.07 2.61
C CYS A 62 13.78 -3.22 2.56
N ASN A 63 14.92 -3.75 3.02
CA ASN A 63 16.19 -3.02 3.00
C ASN A 63 16.84 -2.92 1.61
N ASP A 64 16.34 -3.67 0.63
CA ASP A 64 16.84 -3.68 -0.75
C ASP A 64 15.70 -3.38 -1.75
N SER A 65 15.77 -2.20 -2.36
CA SER A 65 14.78 -1.75 -3.36
C SER A 65 14.62 -2.70 -4.56
N ALA A 66 15.62 -3.51 -4.90
CA ALA A 66 15.51 -4.48 -5.99
C ALA A 66 14.58 -5.67 -5.66
N CYS A 67 14.39 -5.92 -4.36
CA CYS A 67 13.54 -6.99 -3.84
C CYS A 67 12.11 -6.52 -3.53
N GLU A 68 11.88 -5.19 -3.49
CA GLU A 68 10.57 -4.61 -3.24
C GLU A 68 9.58 -4.93 -4.36
N LYS A 69 8.30 -5.02 -3.99
CA LYS A 69 7.22 -5.16 -4.97
C LYS A 69 6.08 -4.22 -4.66
N SER A 70 5.32 -3.86 -5.69
CA SER A 70 4.12 -3.04 -5.52
C SER A 70 3.03 -3.47 -6.47
N LEU A 71 1.78 -3.20 -6.09
CA LEU A 71 0.62 -3.35 -6.95
C LEU A 71 -0.41 -2.27 -6.64
N THR A 72 -1.14 -1.85 -7.66
CA THR A 72 -2.34 -1.02 -7.48
C THR A 72 -3.51 -1.92 -7.15
N LEU A 73 -4.19 -1.62 -6.04
CA LEU A 73 -5.32 -2.38 -5.54
C LEU A 73 -6.59 -2.05 -6.34
N ASN A 74 -7.53 -3.00 -6.33
CA ASN A 74 -8.90 -2.78 -6.81
C ASN A 74 -9.87 -3.67 -6.01
N GLY A 75 -11.14 -3.70 -6.43
CA GLY A 75 -12.19 -4.47 -5.75
C GLY A 75 -12.03 -5.99 -5.77
N ASN A 76 -11.16 -6.52 -6.65
CA ASN A 76 -10.91 -7.95 -6.78
C ASN A 76 -9.74 -8.40 -5.89
N TRP A 77 -9.79 -9.66 -5.46
CA TRP A 77 -8.65 -10.29 -4.78
C TRP A 77 -7.44 -10.38 -5.69
N GLN A 78 -6.30 -9.92 -5.20
CA GLN A 78 -5.01 -9.96 -5.85
C GLN A 78 -4.00 -10.66 -4.94
N THR A 79 -3.07 -11.40 -5.54
CA THR A 79 -2.02 -12.12 -4.83
C THR A 79 -0.66 -11.51 -5.10
N ILE A 80 0.16 -11.35 -4.06
CA ILE A 80 1.53 -10.84 -4.16
C ILE A 80 2.43 -11.52 -3.13
N SER A 81 3.72 -11.64 -3.45
CA SER A 81 4.76 -12.17 -2.56
C SER A 81 6.14 -11.61 -2.91
N THR A 82 7.04 -11.56 -1.93
CA THR A 82 8.48 -11.22 -2.09
C THR A 82 9.35 -12.45 -1.81
N THR A 83 10.60 -12.43 -2.27
CA THR A 83 11.59 -13.49 -1.96
C THR A 83 12.32 -13.25 -0.64
N VAL A 84 12.11 -12.10 -0.01
CA VAL A 84 12.66 -11.69 1.29
C VAL A 84 11.52 -11.28 2.22
N ASP A 85 11.80 -11.23 3.52
CA ASP A 85 10.87 -10.64 4.49
C ASP A 85 10.62 -9.17 4.15
N SER A 86 9.35 -8.77 4.16
CA SER A 86 8.95 -7.41 3.80
C SER A 86 7.87 -6.87 4.73
N VAL A 87 7.76 -5.54 4.78
CA VAL A 87 6.71 -4.84 5.53
C VAL A 87 5.71 -4.26 4.52
N PRO A 88 4.42 -4.62 4.60
CA PRO A 88 3.38 -4.06 3.73
C PRO A 88 2.97 -2.65 4.14
N PHE A 89 2.91 -1.75 3.16
CA PHE A 89 2.41 -0.39 3.27
C PHE A 89 1.38 -0.09 2.18
N ILE A 90 0.38 0.71 2.52
CA ILE A 90 -0.55 1.34 1.58
C ILE A 90 -0.16 2.80 1.39
#